data_AF-A0A1B6LJP2-F1
#
_entry.id   AF-A0A1B6LJP2-F1
#
_cell.length_a   1.000
_cell.length_b   1.000
_cell.length_c   1.000
_cell.angle_alpha   90.00
_cell.angle_beta   90.00
_cell.angle_gamma   90.00
#
_symmetry.space_group_name_H-M   'P 1'
#
loop_
_entity.id
_entity.type
_entity.pdbx_description
1 polymer ?
#
loop_
_entity_poly.entity_id
_entity_poly.type
_entity_poly.pdbx_seq_one_letter_code
_entity_poly.pdbx_strand_id
1 'polypeptide(L)'
;LTVSSSPSLSDLSTAWTMLRQLREDQKKVLLRLATEWNSISKHCYAAQMVISCLMDDIIEGSLHVERTTLETILPYTERHFKRMTQLMQDLHVLQYTATLMKPH
;
A
#
# COMPACT_ATOMS: atom_id res chain seq x y z
N LEU A 1 -19.69 12.63 10.56
CA LEU A 1 -19.66 12.46 9.09
C LEU A 1 -18.62 11.39 8.77
N THR A 2 -19.13 10.24 8.32
CA THR A 2 -18.45 9.02 7.82
C THR A 2 -17.33 8.44 8.67
N VAL A 3 -17.70 7.53 9.56
CA VAL A 3 -16.86 6.42 10.02
C VAL A 3 -16.36 5.68 8.78
N SER A 4 -15.08 5.81 8.43
CA SER A 4 -14.46 4.93 7.46
C SER A 4 -14.41 3.54 8.10
N SER A 5 -15.32 2.67 7.68
CA SER A 5 -15.29 1.24 8.01
C SER A 5 -13.92 0.69 7.64
N SER A 6 -13.10 0.43 8.66
CA SER A 6 -11.87 -0.33 8.48
C SER A 6 -12.25 -1.68 7.85
N PRO A 7 -11.66 -2.09 6.72
CA PRO A 7 -11.99 -3.38 6.11
C PRO A 7 -11.70 -4.50 7.12
N SER A 8 -12.63 -5.43 7.26
CA SER A 8 -12.46 -6.55 8.20
C SER A 8 -11.34 -7.47 7.71
N LEU A 9 -10.68 -8.18 8.64
CA LEU A 9 -9.55 -9.07 8.31
C LEU A 9 -9.93 -10.15 7.27
N SER A 10 -11.20 -10.58 7.29
CA SER A 10 -11.79 -11.55 6.33
C SER A 10 -12.01 -10.96 4.94
N ASP A 11 -12.32 -9.68 4.83
CA ASP A 11 -12.52 -9.02 3.52
C ASP A 11 -11.18 -8.89 2.79
N LEU A 12 -10.13 -8.57 3.55
CA LEU A 12 -8.75 -8.56 3.07
C LEU A 12 -8.36 -9.94 2.54
N SER A 13 -8.45 -11.01 3.34
CA SER A 13 -8.05 -12.35 2.89
C SER A 13 -8.80 -12.81 1.64
N THR A 14 -10.06 -12.43 1.51
CA THR A 14 -10.87 -12.69 0.32
C THR A 14 -10.33 -11.94 -0.90
N ALA A 15 -10.04 -10.64 -0.75
CA ALA A 15 -9.45 -9.84 -1.82
C ALA A 15 -8.08 -10.39 -2.28
N TRP A 16 -7.21 -10.79 -1.35
CA TRP A 16 -5.93 -11.44 -1.65
C TRP A 16 -6.11 -12.73 -2.46
N THR A 17 -7.08 -13.57 -2.08
CA THR A 17 -7.37 -14.82 -2.78
C THR A 17 -7.87 -14.57 -4.19
N MET A 18 -8.74 -13.57 -4.37
CA MET A 18 -9.23 -13.19 -5.70
C MET A 18 -8.11 -12.66 -6.59
N LEU A 19 -7.25 -11.78 -6.06
CA LEU A 19 -6.09 -11.23 -6.77
C LEU A 19 -5.14 -12.33 -7.30
N ARG A 20 -4.96 -13.40 -6.52
CA ARG A 20 -4.11 -14.53 -6.90
C ARG A 20 -4.69 -15.36 -8.05
N GLN A 21 -6.01 -15.43 -8.17
CA GLN A 21 -6.73 -16.16 -9.23
C GLN A 21 -6.80 -15.42 -10.57
N LEU A 22 -6.36 -14.15 -10.64
CA LEU A 22 -6.37 -13.39 -11.88
C LEU A 22 -5.40 -13.98 -12.93
N ARG A 23 -5.79 -13.89 -14.20
CA ARG A 23 -4.89 -14.17 -15.33
C ARG A 23 -3.78 -13.12 -15.41
N GLU A 24 -2.66 -13.49 -16.01
CA GLU A 24 -1.49 -12.61 -16.17
C GLU A 24 -1.85 -11.25 -16.81
N ASP A 25 -2.66 -11.24 -17.87
CA ASP A 25 -3.08 -9.99 -18.54
C ASP A 25 -3.86 -9.06 -17.61
N GLN A 26 -4.69 -9.63 -16.73
CA GLN A 26 -5.48 -8.87 -15.76
C GLN A 26 -4.58 -8.31 -14.66
N LYS A 27 -3.58 -9.09 -14.23
CA LYS A 27 -2.54 -8.62 -13.29
C LYS A 27 -1.73 -7.47 -13.87
N LYS A 28 -1.39 -7.51 -15.17
CA LYS A 28 -0.70 -6.40 -15.87
C LYS A 28 -1.52 -5.13 -15.91
N VAL A 29 -2.81 -5.22 -16.26
CA VAL A 29 -3.72 -4.05 -16.24
C VAL A 29 -3.85 -3.49 -14.83
N LEU A 30 -4.02 -4.36 -13.85
CA LEU A 30 -4.14 -3.98 -12.46
C LEU A 30 -2.87 -3.29 -11.94
N LEU A 31 -1.68 -3.76 -12.32
CA LEU A 31 -0.41 -3.13 -11.96
C LEU A 31 -0.27 -1.73 -12.56
N ARG A 32 -0.73 -1.52 -13.80
CA ARG A 32 -0.76 -0.18 -14.42
C ARG A 32 -1.68 0.76 -13.64
N LEU A 33 -2.89 0.33 -13.30
CA LEU A 33 -3.82 1.11 -12.48
C LEU A 33 -3.24 1.40 -11.09
N ALA A 34 -2.59 0.40 -10.47
CA ALA A 34 -1.93 0.59 -9.18
C ALA A 34 -0.79 1.60 -9.27
N THR A 35 -0.05 1.64 -10.39
CA THR A 35 0.99 2.65 -10.63
C THR A 35 0.40 4.06 -10.66
N GLU A 36 -0.71 4.26 -11.37
CA GLU A 36 -1.42 5.54 -11.41
C GLU A 36 -1.94 5.93 -10.02
N TRP A 37 -2.58 5.00 -9.30
CA TRP A 37 -3.11 5.26 -7.96
C TRP A 37 -2.01 5.51 -6.92
N ASN A 38 -0.82 4.93 -7.11
CA ASN A 38 0.31 5.16 -6.22
C ASN A 38 0.84 6.61 -6.30
N SER A 39 0.63 7.30 -7.41
CA SER A 39 0.97 8.72 -7.53
C SER A 39 0.08 9.64 -6.67
N ILE A 40 -1.13 9.18 -6.32
CA ILE A 40 -2.13 9.94 -5.59
C ILE A 40 -2.14 9.51 -4.12
N SER A 41 -1.77 10.41 -3.20
CA SER A 41 -1.70 10.13 -1.77
C SER A 41 -3.01 9.59 -1.17
N LYS A 42 -4.18 9.95 -1.73
CA LYS A 42 -5.49 9.47 -1.26
C LYS A 42 -5.72 7.98 -1.57
N HIS A 43 -5.15 7.47 -2.65
CA HIS A 43 -5.35 6.11 -3.14
C HIS A 43 -4.13 5.21 -2.91
N CYS A 44 -3.08 5.72 -2.26
CA CYS A 44 -1.82 5.02 -2.09
C CYS A 44 -1.98 3.72 -1.29
N TYR A 45 -2.87 3.67 -0.30
CA TYR A 45 -3.08 2.44 0.49
C TYR A 45 -3.54 1.27 -0.38
N ALA A 46 -4.60 1.47 -1.16
CA ALA A 46 -5.11 0.44 -2.07
C ALA A 46 -4.09 0.09 -3.16
N ALA A 47 -3.36 1.08 -3.68
CA ALA A 47 -2.29 0.87 -4.65
C ALA A 47 -1.15 0.02 -4.10
N GLN A 48 -0.64 0.36 -2.91
CA GLN A 48 0.45 -0.37 -2.24
C GLN A 48 0.05 -1.79 -1.86
N MET A 49 -1.21 -1.99 -1.47
CA MET A 49 -1.76 -3.33 -1.26
C MET A 49 -1.66 -4.17 -2.54
N VAL A 50 -2.20 -3.67 -3.65
CA VAL A 50 -2.15 -4.38 -4.93
C VAL A 50 -0.72 -4.63 -5.40
N ILE A 51 0.16 -3.64 -5.27
CA ILE A 51 1.58 -3.78 -5.61
C ILE A 51 2.20 -4.89 -4.76
N SER A 52 1.96 -4.90 -3.44
CA SER A 52 2.45 -5.95 -2.55
C SER A 52 1.93 -7.33 -2.94
N CYS A 53 0.66 -7.47 -3.34
CA CYS A 53 0.13 -8.76 -3.82
C CYS A 53 0.84 -9.26 -5.06
N LEU A 54 1.10 -8.36 -6.02
CA LEU A 54 1.68 -8.72 -7.31
C LEU A 54 3.21 -8.85 -7.26
N MET A 55 3.86 -8.31 -6.23
CA MET A 55 5.32 -8.40 -6.08
C MET A 55 5.80 -9.85 -5.94
N ASP A 56 5.08 -10.69 -5.20
CA ASP A 56 5.41 -12.11 -5.08
C ASP A 56 5.42 -12.79 -6.46
N ASP A 57 4.37 -12.55 -7.26
CA ASP A 57 4.26 -13.08 -8.62
C ASP A 57 5.37 -12.59 -9.57
N ILE A 58 5.83 -11.34 -9.39
CA ILE A 58 6.93 -10.74 -10.17
C ILE A 58 8.28 -11.37 -9.78
N ILE A 59 8.53 -11.55 -8.47
CA ILE A 59 9.77 -12.14 -7.96
C ILE A 59 9.87 -13.62 -8.35
N GLU A 60 8.75 -14.35 -8.30
CA GLU A 60 8.64 -15.74 -8.74
C GLU A 60 8.75 -15.90 -10.27
N GLY A 61 8.69 -14.80 -11.03
CA GLY A 61 8.78 -14.80 -12.49
C GLY A 61 7.49 -15.23 -13.20
N SER A 62 6.38 -15.36 -12.48
CA SER A 62 5.07 -15.72 -13.04
C SER A 62 4.37 -14.54 -13.72
N LEU A 63 4.74 -13.30 -13.38
CA LEU A 63 4.24 -12.07 -13.99
C LEU A 63 5.37 -11.29 -14.66
N HIS A 64 5.36 -11.21 -15.99
CA HIS A 64 6.35 -10.43 -16.72
C HIS A 64 5.99 -8.94 -16.71
N VAL A 65 6.85 -8.11 -16.12
CA VAL A 65 6.63 -6.66 -15.98
C VAL A 65 7.79 -5.91 -16.63
N GLU A 66 7.47 -4.86 -17.37
CA GLU A 66 8.48 -3.96 -17.92
C GLU A 66 9.22 -3.21 -16.81
N ARG A 67 10.55 -3.14 -16.92
CA ARG A 67 11.40 -2.44 -15.95
C ARG A 67 10.98 -0.99 -15.71
N THR A 68 10.53 -0.31 -16.76
CA THR A 68 10.00 1.06 -16.74
C THR A 68 8.82 1.23 -15.76
N THR A 69 7.97 0.22 -15.62
CA THR A 69 6.83 0.24 -14.70
C THR A 69 7.32 0.23 -13.25
N LEU A 70 8.31 -0.62 -12.94
CA LEU A 70 8.91 -0.70 -11.61
C LEU A 70 9.66 0.59 -11.24
N GLU A 71 10.41 1.15 -12.20
CA GLU A 71 11.11 2.44 -12.04
C GLU A 71 10.13 3.59 -11.75
N THR A 72 8.90 3.50 -12.27
CA THR A 72 7.85 4.50 -11.99
C THR A 72 7.23 4.31 -10.61
N ILE A 73 7.02 3.07 -10.16
CA ILE A 73 6.41 2.76 -8.85
C ILE A 73 7.35 3.10 -7.69
N LEU A 74 8.65 2.88 -7.86
CA LEU A 74 9.67 3.00 -6.82
C LEU A 74 9.66 4.36 -6.09
N PRO A 75 9.80 5.52 -6.77
CA PRO A 75 9.92 6.82 -6.09
C PRO A 75 8.68 7.20 -5.29
N TYR A 76 7.48 6.78 -5.72
CA TYR A 76 6.25 7.03 -4.98
C TYR A 76 6.14 6.12 -3.75
N THR A 77 6.56 4.87 -3.87
CA THR A 77 6.61 3.92 -2.75
C THR A 77 7.57 4.41 -1.67
N GLU A 78 8.78 4.84 -2.05
CA GLU A 78 9.75 5.42 -1.12
C GLU A 78 9.23 6.69 -0.44
N ARG A 79 8.58 7.58 -1.20
CA ARG A 79 7.97 8.80 -0.65
C ARG A 79 6.90 8.48 0.39
N HIS A 80 6.03 7.52 0.12
CA HIS A 80 4.98 7.11 1.05
C HIS A 80 5.56 6.44 2.30
N PHE A 81 6.57 5.59 2.13
CA PHE A 81 7.28 4.98 3.25
C PHE A 81 7.93 6.03 4.16
N LYS A 82 8.59 7.03 3.57
CA LYS A 82 9.17 8.17 4.31
C LYS A 82 8.09 8.94 5.07
N ARG A 83 6.95 9.23 4.42
CA ARG A 83 5.81 9.91 5.07
C ARG A 83 5.26 9.10 6.25
N MET A 84 5.09 7.79 6.09
CA MET A 84 4.57 6.92 7.15
C MET A 84 5.54 6.88 8.35
N THR A 85 6.84 6.79 8.07
CA THR A 85 7.89 6.85 9.11
C THR A 85 7.86 8.17 9.87
N GLN A 86 7.71 9.30 9.18
CA GLN A 86 7.59 10.61 9.83
C GLN A 86 6.36 10.69 10.73
N LEU A 87 5.19 10.25 10.24
CA LEU A 87 3.96 10.25 11.03
C LEU A 87 4.07 9.40 12.30
N MET A 88 4.79 8.27 12.22
CA MET A 88 5.06 7.43 13.39
C MET A 88 5.98 8.13 14.41
N GLN A 89 6.99 8.85 13.95
CA GLN A 89 7.84 9.67 14.82
C GLN A 89 7.04 10.79 15.49
N ASP A 90 6.21 11.50 14.73
CA ASP A 90 5.35 12.57 15.26
C ASP A 90 4.37 12.03 16.31
N LEU A 91 3.81 10.82 16.08
CA LEU A 91 2.96 10.14 17.04
C LEU A 91 3.70 9.81 18.35
N HIS A 92 4.96 9.34 18.26
CA HIS A 92 5.76 9.08 19.47
C HIS A 92 6.02 10.35 20.27
N VAL A 93 6.26 11.49 19.61
CA VAL A 93 6.39 12.80 20.27
C VAL A 93 5.09 13.20 20.97
N LEU A 94 3.95 13.00 20.32
CA LEU A 94 2.64 13.25 20.94
C LEU A 94 2.39 12.35 22.14
N GLN A 95 2.69 11.05 22.03
CA GLN A 95 2.55 10.09 23.13
C GLN A 95 3.44 10.45 24.32
N TYR A 96 4.68 10.85 24.06
CA TYR A 96 5.60 11.34 25.09
C TYR A 96 5.04 12.57 25.79
N THR A 97 4.58 13.55 25.02
CA THR A 97 3.99 14.79 25.55
C THR A 97 2.74 14.51 26.38
N ALA A 98 1.85 13.64 25.90
CA ALA A 98 0.65 13.23 26.62
C ALA A 98 0.98 12.51 27.93
N THR A 99 2.07 11.73 27.97
CA THR A 99 2.53 11.05 29.18
C THR A 99 3.05 12.03 30.23
N LEU A 100 3.78 13.08 29.82
CA LEU A 100 4.23 14.15 30.72
C LEU A 100 3.08 15.02 31.25
N MET A 101 2.00 15.16 30.48
CA MET A 101 0.83 15.97 30.83
C MET A 101 -0.22 15.22 31.64
N LYS A 102 -0.05 13.90 31.90
CA LYS A 102 -0.93 13.18 32.83
C LYS A 102 -0.66 13.72 34.25
N PRO A 103 -1.65 14.35 34.90
CA PRO A 103 -1.47 14.76 36.29
C PRO A 103 -1.26 13.52 37.15
N HIS A 104 -0.36 13.64 38.14
CA HIS A 104 -0.11 12.62 39.15
C HIS A 104 -1.40 12.16 39.84
#